data_AF-A0A7C6EL84-F1
#
_entry.id   AF-A0A7C6EL84-F1
#
_cell.length_a   1.000
_cell.length_b   1.000
_cell.length_c   1.000
_cell.angle_alpha   90.00
_cell.angle_beta   90.00
_cell.angle_gamma   90.00
#
_symmetry.space_group_name_H-M   'P 1'
#
loop_
_entity.id
_entity.type
_entity.pdbx_description
1 polymer ?
#
loop_
_entity_poly.entity_id
_entity_poly.type
_entity_poly.pdbx_seq_one_letter_code
_entity_poly.pdbx_strand_id
1 'polypeptide(L)'
;NYGRTVLIIESSDKSSLTEFLNTLFTQLRKKYSLPSEIEPKMNLLCSFQEDIWRIIIFPRTKHRPDSYFKTGEEQILVSPASIDMGGLIITPREKDFMTLDAKTIEKIFHEVSEKPEFVEKVLQGLP
;
A
#
# COMPACT_ATOMS: atom_id res chain seq x y z
N ASN A 1 15.38 1.90 -3.51
CA ASN A 1 14.19 1.11 -3.15
C ASN A 1 13.68 1.67 -1.83
N TYR A 2 12.42 2.10 -1.72
CA TYR A 2 11.85 2.73 -0.51
C TYR A 2 11.06 1.74 0.37
N GLY A 3 11.29 0.44 0.16
CA GLY A 3 10.72 -0.65 0.93
C GLY A 3 9.24 -0.94 0.72
N ARG A 4 8.66 -0.42 -0.35
CA ARG A 4 7.26 -0.65 -0.69
C ARG A 4 7.08 -0.74 -2.19
N THR A 5 6.22 -1.66 -2.61
CA THR A 5 5.79 -1.78 -3.99
C THR A 5 4.66 -0.80 -4.24
N VAL A 6 4.74 -0.07 -5.36
CA VAL A 6 3.73 0.91 -5.76
C VAL A 6 3.29 0.66 -7.20
N LEU A 7 1.98 0.76 -7.43
CA LEU A 7 1.38 0.85 -8.75
C LEU A 7 0.89 2.28 -8.94
N ILE A 8 1.26 2.89 -10.07
CA ILE A 8 0.80 4.22 -10.45
C ILE A 8 0.05 4.07 -11.77
N ILE A 9 -1.21 4.52 -11.78
CA ILE A 9 -2.10 4.44 -12.93
C ILE A 9 -2.59 5.85 -13.22
N GLU A 10 -2.49 6.26 -14.48
CA GLU A 10 -2.93 7.57 -14.94
C GLU A 10 -3.89 7.43 -16.11
N SER A 11 -4.95 8.25 -16.12
CA SER A 11 -5.90 8.30 -17.24
C SER A 11 -6.67 9.62 -17.21
N SER A 12 -6.88 10.22 -18.37
CA SER A 12 -7.86 11.31 -18.53
C SER A 12 -9.30 10.78 -18.70
N ASP A 13 -9.46 9.52 -19.11
CA ASP A 13 -10.76 8.87 -19.25
C ASP A 13 -11.12 8.10 -17.97
N LYS A 14 -12.15 8.60 -17.27
CA LYS A 14 -12.71 8.00 -16.07
C LYS A 14 -13.31 6.61 -16.34
N SER A 15 -13.93 6.40 -17.50
CA SER A 15 -14.60 5.13 -17.82
C SER A 15 -13.55 4.02 -17.98
N SER A 16 -12.55 4.24 -18.84
CA SER A 16 -11.43 3.31 -19.01
C SER A 16 -10.68 3.05 -17.70
N LEU A 17 -10.44 4.09 -16.87
CA LEU A 17 -9.81 3.93 -15.57
C LEU A 17 -10.63 3.03 -14.63
N THR A 18 -11.95 3.21 -14.60
CA THR A 18 -12.84 2.43 -13.74
C THR A 18 -12.84 0.96 -14.15
N GLU A 19 -12.90 0.68 -15.45
CA GLU A 19 -12.82 -0.69 -16.00
C GLU A 19 -11.49 -1.36 -15.68
N PHE A 20 -10.39 -0.62 -15.84
CA PHE A 20 -9.05 -1.10 -15.50
C PHE A 20 -8.94 -1.43 -14.01
N LEU A 21 -9.38 -0.53 -13.12
CA LEU A 21 -9.33 -0.74 -11.66
C LEU A 21 -10.19 -1.95 -11.24
N ASN A 22 -11.38 -2.13 -11.82
CA ASN A 22 -12.21 -3.30 -11.55
C ASN A 22 -11.52 -4.61 -11.93
N THR A 23 -10.82 -4.62 -13.07
CA THR A 23 -10.03 -5.77 -13.52
C THR A 23 -8.84 -6.03 -12.61
N LEU A 24 -8.10 -4.99 -12.25
CA LEU A 24 -6.99 -5.06 -11.30
C LEU A 24 -7.43 -5.61 -9.94
N PHE A 25 -8.52 -5.10 -9.37
CA PHE A 25 -9.05 -5.57 -8.08
C PHE A 25 -9.50 -7.02 -8.16
N THR A 26 -10.06 -7.44 -9.30
CA THR A 26 -10.41 -8.85 -9.53
C THR A 26 -9.17 -9.75 -9.57
N GLN A 27 -8.09 -9.32 -10.23
CA GLN A 27 -6.83 -10.08 -10.26
C GLN A 27 -6.16 -10.13 -8.88
N LEU A 28 -6.16 -9.01 -8.15
CA LEU A 28 -5.68 -8.99 -6.76
C LEU A 28 -6.44 -9.98 -5.89
N ARG A 29 -7.79 -9.96 -5.91
CA ARG A 29 -8.60 -10.95 -5.18
C ARG A 29 -8.22 -12.38 -5.53
N LYS A 30 -8.10 -12.70 -6.82
CA LYS A 30 -7.68 -14.03 -7.29
C LYS A 30 -6.31 -14.43 -6.74
N LYS A 31 -5.31 -13.53 -6.79
CA LYS A 31 -3.96 -13.82 -6.29
C LYS A 31 -3.89 -13.96 -4.78
N TYR A 32 -4.74 -13.24 -4.05
CA TYR A 32 -4.91 -13.41 -2.61
C TYR A 32 -5.80 -14.59 -2.21
N SER A 33 -6.37 -15.33 -3.18
CA SER A 33 -7.36 -16.37 -2.93
C SER A 33 -8.53 -15.88 -2.08
N LEU A 34 -8.95 -14.63 -2.29
CA LEU A 34 -10.06 -14.01 -1.58
C LEU A 34 -11.38 -14.31 -2.27
N PRO A 35 -12.47 -14.49 -1.50
CA PRO A 35 -13.82 -14.46 -2.05
C PRO A 35 -14.10 -13.15 -2.79
N SER A 36 -15.04 -13.17 -3.73
CA SER A 36 -15.37 -12.03 -4.60
C SER A 36 -15.84 -10.78 -3.85
N GLU A 37 -16.49 -10.99 -2.71
CA GLU A 37 -17.09 -9.98 -1.83
C GLU A 37 -16.07 -9.35 -0.88
N ILE A 38 -14.88 -9.93 -0.76
CA ILE A 38 -13.83 -9.42 0.11
C ILE A 38 -12.89 -8.53 -0.70
N GLU A 39 -12.71 -7.30 -0.23
CA GLU A 39 -11.76 -6.37 -0.83
C GLU A 39 -10.30 -6.83 -0.60
N PRO A 40 -9.44 -6.76 -1.63
CA PRO A 40 -8.03 -7.05 -1.44
C PRO A 40 -7.37 -5.98 -0.57
N LYS A 41 -6.45 -6.40 0.31
CA LYS A 41 -5.74 -5.48 1.20
C LYS A 41 -4.82 -4.56 0.39
N MET A 42 -5.11 -3.28 0.41
CA MET A 42 -4.27 -2.26 -0.22
C MET A 42 -4.45 -0.91 0.47
N ASN A 43 -3.50 0.00 0.24
CA ASN A 43 -3.74 1.42 0.40
C ASN A 43 -3.85 2.09 -0.96
N LEU A 44 -4.69 3.12 -1.06
CA LEU A 44 -4.94 3.86 -2.30
C LEU A 44 -4.90 5.36 -2.01
N LEU A 45 -4.25 6.10 -2.90
CA LEU A 45 -4.33 7.56 -3.01
C LEU A 45 -4.85 7.90 -4.41
N CYS A 46 -5.67 8.94 -4.50
CA CYS A 46 -6.23 9.43 -5.75
C CYS A 46 -6.10 10.94 -5.81
N SER A 47 -5.71 11.46 -6.96
CA SER A 47 -5.69 12.89 -7.26
C SER A 47 -6.18 13.12 -8.68
N PHE A 48 -6.77 14.29 -8.91
CA PHE A 48 -7.19 14.74 -10.24
C PHE A 48 -6.59 16.13 -10.49
N GLN A 49 -5.71 16.23 -11.48
CA GLN A 49 -5.00 17.47 -11.83
C GLN A 49 -4.83 17.51 -13.35
N GLU A 50 -5.01 18.68 -13.97
CA GLU A 50 -4.83 18.88 -15.41
C GLU A 50 -5.60 17.86 -16.27
N ASP A 51 -6.85 17.61 -15.90
CA ASP A 51 -7.74 16.62 -16.55
C ASP A 51 -7.23 15.17 -16.55
N ILE A 52 -6.27 14.85 -15.66
CA ILE A 52 -5.71 13.52 -15.47
C ILE A 52 -6.02 13.01 -14.07
N TRP A 53 -6.62 11.83 -13.98
CA TRP A 53 -6.70 11.04 -12.75
C TRP A 53 -5.37 10.32 -12.54
N ARG A 54 -4.81 10.43 -11.35
CA ARG A 54 -3.66 9.63 -10.89
C ARG A 54 -4.09 8.81 -9.68
N ILE A 55 -3.97 7.49 -9.81
CA ILE A 55 -4.24 6.51 -8.76
C ILE A 55 -2.93 5.87 -8.35
N ILE A 56 -2.60 5.95 -7.06
CA ILE A 56 -1.40 5.34 -6.47
C ILE A 56 -1.86 4.25 -5.52
N ILE A 57 -1.49 3.00 -5.82
CA ILE A 57 -1.90 1.83 -5.06
C ILE A 57 -0.67 1.18 -4.43
N PHE A 58 -0.79 0.85 -3.15
CA PHE A 58 0.18 0.06 -2.39
C PHE A 58 -0.49 -1.26 -2.00
N PRO A 59 -0.26 -2.37 -2.73
CA PRO A 59 -0.74 -3.69 -2.33
C PRO A 59 -0.10 -4.14 -1.00
N ARG A 60 -0.86 -4.82 -0.14
CA ARG A 60 -0.45 -5.11 1.24
C ARG A 60 -0.60 -6.56 1.65
N THR A 61 0.40 -7.04 2.38
CA THR A 61 0.41 -8.36 3.03
C THR A 61 -0.38 -8.33 4.35
N LYS A 62 -0.19 -7.28 5.16
CA LYS A 62 -0.85 -7.11 6.47
C LYS A 62 -1.10 -5.65 6.85
N HIS A 63 -2.05 -5.45 7.78
CA HIS A 63 -2.50 -4.12 8.19
C HIS A 63 -1.54 -3.41 9.14
N ARG A 64 -0.79 -4.14 9.98
CA ARG A 64 0.17 -3.56 10.94
C ARG A 64 1.49 -4.33 10.91
N PRO A 65 2.63 -3.65 11.08
CA PRO A 65 3.91 -4.32 11.30
C PRO A 65 3.94 -4.98 12.69
N ASP A 66 4.85 -5.93 12.89
CA ASP A 66 5.00 -6.69 14.13
C ASP A 66 5.46 -5.77 15.27
N SER A 67 6.23 -4.72 14.97
CA SER A 67 6.63 -3.68 15.93
C SER A 67 5.44 -2.98 16.60
N TYR A 68 4.27 -2.97 15.96
CA TYR A 68 3.04 -2.39 16.54
C TYR A 68 2.55 -3.20 17.74
N PHE A 69 2.71 -4.52 17.69
CA PHE A 69 2.20 -5.45 18.70
C PHE A 69 3.21 -5.77 19.80
N LYS A 70 4.46 -5.31 19.66
CA LYS A 70 5.47 -5.39 20.72
C LYS A 70 5.07 -4.58 21.95
N THR A 71 5.79 -4.76 23.05
CA THR A 71 5.57 -4.05 24.31
C THR A 71 6.82 -3.30 24.75
N GLY A 72 6.67 -2.32 25.64
CA GLY A 72 7.79 -1.55 26.20
C GLY A 72 8.54 -0.70 25.17
N GLU A 73 9.87 -0.71 25.27
CA GLU A 73 10.77 0.08 24.40
C GLU A 73 10.75 -0.39 22.94
N GLU A 74 10.50 -1.68 22.69
CA GLU A 74 10.48 -2.20 21.33
C GLU A 74 9.18 -1.92 20.56
N GLN A 75 8.13 -1.42 21.24
CA GLN A 75 6.88 -1.07 20.60
C GLN A 75 7.00 0.23 19.82
N ILE A 76 6.60 0.21 18.55
CA ILE A 76 6.48 1.39 17.70
C ILE A 76 5.01 1.51 17.26
N LEU A 77 4.31 2.57 17.66
CA LEU A 77 2.91 2.79 17.27
C LEU A 77 2.77 3.43 15.88
N VAL A 78 3.36 2.78 14.88
CA VAL A 78 3.16 3.13 13.48
C VAL A 78 2.44 1.98 12.79
N SER A 79 1.30 2.29 12.20
CA SER A 79 0.47 1.37 11.43
C SER A 79 0.23 2.00 10.06
N PRO A 80 1.10 1.77 9.07
CA PRO A 80 1.05 2.51 7.81
C PRO A 80 -0.32 2.41 7.15
N ALA A 81 -0.90 3.55 6.80
CA ALA A 81 -2.06 3.69 5.93
C ALA A 81 -1.66 4.45 4.64
N SER A 82 -2.63 4.94 3.85
CA SER A 82 -2.33 5.56 2.56
C SER A 82 -1.37 6.76 2.65
N ILE A 83 -1.49 7.60 3.69
CA ILE A 83 -0.62 8.78 3.87
C ILE A 83 0.80 8.37 4.29
N ASP A 84 0.93 7.42 5.21
CA ASP A 84 2.23 6.88 5.64
C ASP A 84 2.96 6.21 4.48
N MET A 85 2.25 5.37 3.72
CA MET A 85 2.76 4.74 2.50
C MET A 85 3.08 5.79 1.41
N GLY A 86 2.43 6.95 1.44
CA GLY A 86 2.77 8.12 0.61
C GLY A 86 4.08 8.81 1.02
N GLY A 87 4.61 8.53 2.21
CA GLY A 87 5.87 9.09 2.71
C GLY A 87 5.73 10.11 3.84
N LEU A 88 4.52 10.32 4.36
CA LEU A 88 4.28 11.16 5.54
C LEU A 88 3.93 10.28 6.74
N ILE A 89 4.91 10.01 7.60
CA ILE A 89 4.73 9.19 8.81
C ILE A 89 4.20 10.07 9.95
N ILE A 90 3.11 9.65 10.57
CA ILE A 90 2.54 10.32 11.76
C ILE A 90 2.83 9.47 13.00
N THR A 91 3.49 10.06 13.99
CA THR A 91 3.85 9.41 15.26
C THR A 91 3.03 9.98 16.42
N PRO A 92 2.13 9.20 17.04
CA PRO A 92 1.32 9.70 18.16
C PRO A 92 2.09 9.81 19.47
N ARG A 93 3.32 9.27 19.55
CA ARG A 93 4.18 9.28 20.73
C ARG A 93 5.50 9.95 20.40
N GLU A 94 5.96 10.80 21.32
CA GLU A 94 7.28 11.45 21.23
C GLU A 94 8.41 10.43 21.11
N LYS A 95 8.36 9.32 21.87
CA LYS A 95 9.38 8.27 21.78
C LYS A 95 9.53 7.71 20.37
N ASP A 96 8.41 7.51 19.67
CA ASP A 96 8.41 6.94 18.32
C ASP A 96 8.97 7.98 17.33
N PHE A 97 8.59 9.26 17.50
CA PHE A 97 9.15 10.37 16.73
C PHE A 97 10.67 10.48 16.85
N MET A 98 11.19 10.35 18.07
CA MET A 98 12.62 10.52 18.36
C MET A 98 13.48 9.30 17.97
N THR A 99 12.87 8.11 17.91
CA THR A 99 13.60 6.85 17.66
C THR A 99 13.46 6.32 16.25
N LEU A 100 12.42 6.72 15.50
CA LEU A 100 12.24 6.31 14.12
C LEU A 100 13.36 6.88 13.23
N ASP A 101 13.98 5.98 12.49
CA ASP A 101 14.95 6.31 11.46
C ASP A 101 14.55 5.71 10.11
N ALA A 102 15.28 6.07 9.07
CA ALA A 102 15.01 5.60 7.71
C ALA A 102 15.01 4.06 7.60
N LYS A 103 15.91 3.37 8.32
CA LYS A 103 16.02 1.90 8.30
C LYS A 103 14.80 1.24 8.93
N THR A 104 14.32 1.78 10.05
CA THR A 104 13.14 1.29 10.75
C THR A 104 11.89 1.50 9.90
N ILE A 105 11.75 2.67 9.28
CA ILE A 105 10.64 2.97 8.36
C ILE A 105 10.67 2.02 7.15
N GLU A 106 11.83 1.82 6.53
CA GLU A 106 11.98 0.91 5.40
C GLU A 106 11.60 -0.53 5.78
N LYS A 107 11.97 -0.99 6.98
CA LYS A 107 11.59 -2.30 7.51
C LYS A 107 10.08 -2.41 7.72
N ILE A 108 9.46 -1.39 8.33
CA ILE A 108 8.01 -1.32 8.52
C ILE A 108 7.29 -1.43 7.17
N PHE A 109 7.74 -0.69 6.15
CA PHE A 109 7.17 -0.76 4.81
C PHE A 109 7.36 -2.13 4.15
N HIS A 110 8.56 -2.71 4.24
CA HIS A 110 8.85 -4.03 3.65
C HIS A 110 7.95 -5.14 4.20
N GLU A 111 7.57 -4.97 5.46
CA GLU A 111 6.80 -5.92 6.22
C GLU A 111 5.29 -5.87 5.89
N VAL A 112 4.76 -4.67 5.62
CA VAL A 112 3.33 -4.50 5.30
C VAL A 112 3.02 -4.48 3.80
N SER A 113 4.04 -4.28 2.95
CA SER A 113 3.88 -4.17 1.49
C SER A 113 4.05 -5.53 0.81
N GLU A 114 3.29 -5.75 -0.27
CA GLU A 114 3.58 -6.85 -1.18
C GLU A 114 4.93 -6.73 -1.85
N LYS A 115 5.47 -7.87 -2.26
CA LYS A 115 6.71 -7.92 -3.02
C LYS A 115 6.46 -7.60 -4.50
N PRO A 116 7.43 -7.01 -5.21
CA PRO A 116 7.28 -6.70 -6.64
C PRO A 116 6.85 -7.91 -7.47
N GLU A 117 7.36 -9.10 -7.16
CA GLU A 117 7.07 -10.33 -7.90
C GLU A 117 5.61 -10.78 -7.75
N PHE A 118 4.97 -10.46 -6.61
CA PHE A 118 3.53 -10.68 -6.45
C PHE A 118 2.75 -9.76 -7.38
N VAL A 119 3.11 -8.49 -7.43
CA VAL A 119 2.46 -7.46 -8.24
C VAL A 119 2.65 -7.73 -9.73
N GLU A 120 3.84 -8.11 -10.16
CA GLU A 120 4.12 -8.51 -11.55
C GLU A 120 3.20 -9.67 -11.99
N LYS A 121 2.99 -10.67 -11.12
CA LYS A 121 2.07 -11.79 -11.40
C LYS A 121 0.61 -11.35 -11.46
N VAL A 122 0.21 -10.30 -10.73
CA VAL A 122 -1.13 -9.71 -10.83
C VAL A 122 -1.28 -9.04 -12.19
N LEU A 123 -0.28 -8.26 -12.61
CA LEU A 123 -0.29 -7.52 -13.88
C LEU A 123 -0.30 -8.45 -15.10
N GLN A 124 0.39 -9.59 -15.05
CA GLN A 124 0.33 -10.63 -16.10
C GLN A 124 -1.08 -11.23 -16.31
N GLY A 125 -1.99 -11.06 -15.35
CA GLY A 125 -3.38 -11.51 -15.45
C GLY A 125 -4.32 -10.44 -15.99
N LEU A 126 -3.82 -9.26 -16.31
CA LEU A 126 -4.59 -8.21 -16.99
C LEU A 126 -4.69 -8.53 -18.50
N PRO A 127 -5.78 -8.14 -19.16
CA PRO A 127 -5.95 -8.32 -20.60
C PRO A 127 -4.93 -7.54 -21.44
#